data_AF-A0A3D4GRW2-F1
#
_entry.id   AF-A0A3D4GRW2-F1
#
_cell.length_a   1.000
_cell.length_b   1.000
_cell.length_c   1.000
_cell.angle_alpha   90.00
_cell.angle_beta   90.00
_cell.angle_gamma   90.00
#
_symmetry.space_group_name_H-M   'P 1'
#
loop_
_entity.id
_entity.type
_entity.pdbx_description
1 polymer ?
#
loop_
_entity_poly.entity_id
_entity_poly.type
_entity_poly.pdbx_seq_one_letter_code
_entity_poly.pdbx_strand_id
1 'polypeptide(L)'
;YWAPMYRDQVAFGKSGFPFVSEYTDREFSYERGICPVAEEAYEQNLIFGKFCHWPLTTEHMDQVVEAMDKVLAHRDDLLTVEQGG
;
A
#
# COMPACT_ATOMS: atom_id res chain seq x y z
N TYR A 1 -5.83 -5.00 1.24
CA TYR A 1 -6.36 -6.10 2.06
C TYR A 1 -5.75 -6.09 3.45
N TRP A 2 -4.41 -6.19 3.58
CA TRP A 2 -3.72 -6.23 4.88
C TRP A 2 -3.36 -4.86 5.50
N ALA A 3 -4.08 -3.80 5.14
CA ALA A 3 -3.79 -2.47 5.69
C ALA A 3 -4.17 -2.42 7.18
N PRO A 4 -3.44 -1.67 8.03
CA PRO A 4 -3.73 -1.55 9.47
C PRO A 4 -5.20 -1.20 9.75
N MET A 5 -5.80 -0.30 8.97
CA MET A 5 -7.20 0.11 9.11
C MET A 5 -8.22 -1.04 9.06
N TYR A 6 -7.94 -2.12 8.32
CA TYR A 6 -8.84 -3.29 8.25
C TYR A 6 -8.63 -4.24 9.42
N ARG A 7 -7.36 -4.45 9.84
CA ARG A 7 -7.03 -5.31 10.98
C ARG A 7 -7.46 -4.71 12.30
N ASP A 8 -7.20 -3.42 12.47
CA ASP A 8 -7.56 -2.66 13.67
C ASP A 8 -9.03 -2.22 13.63
N GLN A 9 -9.73 -2.44 12.51
CA GLN A 9 -11.13 -2.08 12.29
C GLN A 9 -11.41 -0.59 12.57
N VAL A 10 -10.50 0.29 12.13
CA VAL A 10 -10.64 1.74 12.25
C VAL A 10 -10.29 2.39 10.91
N ALA A 11 -11.31 2.80 10.15
CA ALA A 11 -11.11 3.54 8.90
C ALA A 11 -11.32 5.04 9.08
N PHE A 12 -12.38 5.44 9.79
CA PHE A 12 -12.73 6.85 10.00
C PHE A 12 -12.83 7.19 11.49
N GLY A 13 -12.17 8.27 11.87
CA GLY A 13 -12.13 8.70 13.27
C GLY A 13 -11.47 7.65 14.16
N LYS A 14 -11.89 7.60 15.43
CA LYS A 14 -11.37 6.66 16.44
C LYS A 14 -12.42 5.64 16.92
N SER A 15 -13.66 5.76 16.44
CA SER A 15 -14.80 4.96 16.90
C SER A 15 -14.96 3.62 16.18
N GLY A 16 -14.08 3.31 15.22
CA GLY A 16 -14.16 2.06 14.44
C GLY A 16 -15.13 2.12 13.25
N PHE A 17 -15.66 3.28 12.89
CA PHE A 17 -16.50 3.41 11.70
C PHE A 17 -15.70 3.07 10.42
N PRO A 18 -16.27 2.33 9.44
CA PRO A 18 -17.63 1.81 9.40
C PRO A 18 -17.82 0.44 10.09
N PHE A 19 -16.73 -0.24 10.45
CA PHE A 19 -16.75 -1.61 11.00
C PHE A 19 -17.56 -1.75 12.28
N VAL A 20 -17.55 -0.72 13.14
CA VAL A 20 -18.40 -0.59 14.32
C VAL A 20 -19.31 0.60 14.11
N SER A 21 -20.56 0.33 13.74
CA SER A 21 -21.58 1.37 13.50
C SER A 21 -22.99 0.79 13.60
N GLU A 22 -23.99 1.67 13.78
CA GLU A 22 -25.42 1.31 13.76
C GLU A 22 -25.91 0.75 12.41
N TYR A 23 -25.12 0.92 11.34
CA TYR A 23 -25.44 0.44 9.99
C TYR A 23 -24.81 -0.93 9.67
N THR A 24 -24.17 -1.55 10.65
CA THR A 24 -23.38 -2.77 10.47
C THR A 24 -23.88 -3.89 11.37
N ASP A 25 -24.53 -4.86 10.76
CA ASP A 25 -25.12 -6.02 11.46
C ASP A 25 -24.26 -7.29 11.39
N ARG A 26 -22.98 -7.16 11.00
CA ARG A 26 -22.07 -8.29 10.85
C ARG A 26 -20.71 -8.02 11.45
N GLU A 27 -20.05 -9.08 11.88
CA GLU A 27 -18.64 -9.05 12.24
C GLU A 27 -17.77 -9.22 11.00
N PHE A 28 -16.63 -8.54 10.98
CA PHE A 28 -15.63 -8.65 9.92
C PHE A 28 -14.43 -9.42 10.45
N SER A 29 -14.01 -10.45 9.71
CA SER A 29 -12.71 -11.09 9.92
C SER A 29 -11.78 -10.75 8.77
N TYR A 30 -10.57 -10.31 9.13
CA TYR A 30 -9.44 -10.10 8.23
C TYR A 30 -8.25 -10.92 8.73
N GLU A 31 -8.49 -12.16 9.17
CA GLU A 31 -7.43 -13.10 9.52
C GLU A 31 -6.58 -13.44 8.30
N ARG A 32 -5.30 -13.75 8.54
CA ARG A 32 -4.38 -14.13 7.47
C ARG A 32 -4.78 -15.49 6.88
N GLY A 33 -4.62 -15.64 5.57
CA GLY A 33 -4.87 -16.87 4.83
C GLY A 33 -6.28 -16.97 4.25
N ILE A 34 -7.20 -16.05 4.56
CA ILE A 34 -8.57 -16.11 4.02
C ILE A 34 -8.65 -15.56 2.59
N CYS A 35 -7.65 -14.76 2.15
CA CYS A 35 -7.54 -14.29 0.78
C CYS A 35 -6.08 -14.34 0.28
N PRO A 36 -5.54 -15.55 -0.01
CA PRO A 36 -4.11 -15.74 -0.28
C PRO A 36 -3.61 -14.93 -1.47
N VAL A 37 -4.42 -14.78 -2.53
CA VAL A 37 -4.05 -13.99 -3.72
C VAL A 37 -3.93 -12.50 -3.38
N ALA A 38 -4.83 -11.96 -2.56
CA ALA A 38 -4.76 -10.56 -2.17
C ALA A 38 -3.63 -10.28 -1.18
N GLU A 39 -3.30 -11.26 -0.34
CA GLU A 39 -2.15 -11.23 0.57
C GLU A 39 -0.84 -11.25 -0.20
N GLU A 40 -0.67 -12.18 -1.13
CA GLU A 40 0.51 -12.27 -2.00
C GLU A 40 0.69 -11.00 -2.84
N ALA A 41 -0.41 -10.49 -3.42
CA ALA A 41 -0.37 -9.22 -4.15
C ALA A 41 0.15 -8.09 -3.25
N TYR A 42 -0.39 -7.94 -2.04
CA TYR A 42 0.02 -6.90 -1.10
C TYR A 42 1.48 -7.04 -0.62
N GLU A 43 1.95 -8.27 -0.42
CA GLU A 43 3.29 -8.54 0.15
C GLU A 43 4.41 -8.54 -0.91
N GLN A 44 4.12 -8.92 -2.16
CA GLN A 44 5.18 -9.18 -3.14
C GLN A 44 4.99 -8.49 -4.49
N ASN A 45 3.75 -8.35 -4.96
CA ASN A 45 3.51 -8.08 -6.39
C ASN A 45 2.86 -6.71 -6.66
N LEU A 46 2.46 -5.98 -5.62
CA LEU A 46 1.75 -4.70 -5.73
C LEU A 46 2.58 -3.56 -5.15
N ILE A 47 2.85 -2.56 -5.99
CA ILE A 47 3.27 -1.24 -5.56
C ILE A 47 2.03 -0.35 -5.62
N PHE A 48 1.62 0.21 -4.49
CA PHE A 48 0.48 1.11 -4.41
C PHE A 48 0.85 2.32 -3.55
N GLY A 49 0.29 3.48 -3.90
CA GLY A 49 0.59 4.73 -3.22
C GLY A 49 -0.18 5.89 -3.81
N LYS A 50 0.13 7.11 -3.38
CA LYS A 50 -0.54 8.33 -3.84
C LYS A 50 0.00 8.84 -5.18
N PHE A 51 0.39 7.94 -6.06
CA PHE A 51 0.89 8.27 -7.40
C PHE A 51 -0.12 7.92 -8.50
N CYS A 52 -1.26 7.28 -8.19
CA CYS A 52 -2.35 7.05 -9.16
C CYS A 52 -3.69 7.56 -8.59
N HIS A 53 -3.84 8.88 -8.45
CA HIS A 53 -5.08 9.50 -7.98
C HIS A 53 -5.31 10.86 -8.64
N TRP A 54 -6.57 11.31 -8.72
CA TRP A 54 -6.87 12.67 -9.17
C TRP A 54 -6.23 13.72 -8.24
N PRO A 55 -5.56 14.78 -8.74
CA PRO A 55 -5.58 15.29 -10.12
C PRO A 55 -4.35 14.89 -10.96
N LEU A 56 -3.67 13.78 -10.64
CA LEU A 56 -2.47 13.38 -11.37
C LEU A 56 -2.79 13.10 -12.85
N THR A 57 -1.88 13.52 -13.71
CA THR A 57 -1.97 13.38 -15.17
C THR A 57 -0.98 12.33 -15.65
N THR A 58 -1.00 12.03 -16.93
CA THR A 58 -0.02 11.14 -17.57
C THR A 58 1.41 11.65 -17.41
N GLU A 59 1.64 12.96 -17.45
CA GLU A 59 2.98 13.55 -17.26
C GLU A 59 3.51 13.28 -15.85
N HIS A 60 2.65 13.26 -14.82
CA HIS A 60 3.07 12.85 -13.48
C HIS A 60 3.43 11.35 -13.43
N MET A 61 2.82 10.51 -14.27
CA MET A 61 3.19 9.09 -14.34
C MET A 61 4.55 8.92 -14.99
N ASP A 62 4.85 9.71 -16.02
CA ASP A 62 6.17 9.71 -16.68
C ASP A 62 7.28 10.05 -15.68
N GLN A 63 7.04 11.01 -14.76
CA GLN A 63 7.99 11.35 -13.69
C GLN A 63 8.20 10.20 -12.69
N VAL A 64 7.17 9.41 -12.40
CA VAL A 64 7.31 8.23 -11.55
C VAL A 64 8.19 7.18 -12.23
N VAL A 65 8.00 6.96 -13.54
CA VAL A 65 8.84 6.06 -14.34
C VAL A 65 10.28 6.55 -14.37
N GLU A 66 10.52 7.83 -14.64
CA GLU A 66 11.86 8.42 -14.65
C GLU A 66 12.59 8.24 -13.31
N ALA A 67 11.86 8.43 -12.20
CA ALA A 67 12.43 8.21 -10.87
C ALA A 67 12.83 6.74 -10.64
N MET A 68 12.02 5.79 -11.10
CA MET A 68 12.34 4.35 -11.02
C MET A 68 13.57 4.01 -11.88
N ASP A 69 13.60 4.49 -13.13
CA ASP A 69 14.72 4.27 -14.05
C ASP A 69 16.03 4.81 -13.48
N LYS A 70 15.99 6.00 -12.87
CA LYS A 70 17.15 6.62 -12.21
C LYS A 70 17.66 5.77 -11.05
N VAL A 71 16.77 5.27 -10.19
CA VAL A 71 17.17 4.41 -9.05
C VAL A 71 17.79 3.11 -9.55
N LEU A 72 17.20 2.50 -10.58
CA LEU A 72 17.72 1.26 -11.17
C LEU A 72 19.08 1.46 -11.83
N ALA A 73 19.28 2.57 -12.55
CA ALA A 73 20.55 2.91 -13.20
C ALA A 73 21.70 3.09 -12.20
N HIS A 74 21.40 3.50 -10.96
CA HIS A 74 22.37 3.72 -9.88
C HIS A 74 22.29 2.67 -8.76
N ARG A 75 21.65 1.52 -9.01
CA ARG A 75 21.40 0.49 -7.99
C ARG A 75 22.69 0.04 -7.28
N ASP A 76 23.74 -0.23 -8.04
CA ASP A 76 24.98 -0.77 -7.46
C ASP A 76 25.69 0.27 -6.59
N ASP A 77 25.68 1.54 -6.98
CA ASP A 77 26.19 2.65 -6.17
C ASP A 77 25.43 2.74 -4.84
N LEU A 78 24.09 2.62 -4.88
CA LEU A 78 23.25 2.66 -3.67
C LEU A 78 23.54 1.49 -2.71
N LEU A 79 23.78 0.28 -3.23
CA LEU A 79 24.12 -0.88 -2.40
C LEU A 79 25.47 -0.70 -1.69
N THR A 80 26.43 0.00 -2.30
CA THR A 80 27.72 0.27 -1.66
C THR A 80 27.61 1.27 -0.51
N VAL A 81 26.67 2.23 -0.60
CA VAL A 81 26.41 3.20 0.48
C VAL A 81 25.78 2.53 1.70
N GLU A 82 24.85 1.57 1.50
CA GLU A 82 24.20 0.85 2.60
C GLU A 82 25.14 -0.10 3.36
N GLN A 83 26.20 -0.60 2.71
CA GLN A 83 27.16 -1.52 3.32
C GLN A 83 28.37 -0.82 3.98
N GLY A 84 28.52 0.49 3.73
CA GLY A 84 29.65 1.30 4.20
C GLY A 84 29.35 2.24 5.37
N GLY A 85 28.13 2.20 5.95
CA GLY A 85 27.72 2.94 7.15
C GLY A 85 27.41 2.02 8.32
#